data_AF-A0A7C4HP08-F1
#
_entry.id   AF-A0A7C4HP08-F1
#
_cell.length_a   1.000
_cell.length_b   1.000
_cell.length_c   1.000
_cell.angle_alpha   90.00
_cell.angle_beta   90.00
_cell.angle_gamma   90.00
#
_symmetry.space_group_name_H-M   'P 1'
#
loop_
_entity.id
_entity.type
_entity.pdbx_description
1 polymer ?
#
loop_
_entity_poly.entity_id
_entity_poly.type
_entity_poly.pdbx_seq_one_letter_code
_entity_poly.pdbx_strand_id
1 'polypeptide(L)'
;MAQPLVMGASSQRTLCHMNHLVKKCDMCHPRLSQGRPTACAEACPTGATLSGDWDEMLREARKRLAEKPKEYYPLIYGRKEAGGSAVLMLSAVPFDKIGLK
;
A
#
# COMPACT_ATOMS: atom_id res chain seq x y z
N MET A 1 -1.74 -42.19 14.82
CA MET A 1 -3.03 -42.87 14.61
C MET A 1 -4.13 -41.88 15.01
N ALA A 2 -4.26 -40.77 14.30
CA ALA A 2 -5.14 -40.56 13.14
C ALA A 2 -6.28 -39.63 13.58
N GLN A 3 -6.19 -38.39 13.09
CA GLN A 3 -7.20 -37.33 13.22
C GLN A 3 -8.51 -37.78 12.56
N PRO A 4 -9.66 -37.25 12.99
CA PRO A 4 -10.73 -36.90 12.08
C PRO A 4 -10.67 -35.39 11.78
N LEU A 5 -10.27 -35.10 10.55
CA LEU A 5 -10.44 -33.82 9.86
C LEU A 5 -11.92 -33.40 9.89
N VAL A 6 -12.23 -32.28 10.54
CA VAL A 6 -13.45 -31.49 10.22
C VAL A 6 -13.08 -30.43 9.18
N MET A 7 -13.01 -30.90 7.93
CA MET A 7 -13.13 -30.06 6.75
C MET A 7 -14.58 -29.54 6.69
N GLY A 8 -14.78 -28.22 6.75
CA GLY A 8 -16.14 -27.69 6.81
C GLY A 8 -16.30 -26.18 6.72
N ALA A 9 -15.50 -25.50 5.88
CA ALA A 9 -15.82 -24.14 5.44
C ALA A 9 -15.40 -23.90 3.98
N SER A 10 -15.67 -24.89 3.13
CA SER A 10 -15.56 -24.80 1.66
C SER A 10 -16.86 -24.30 0.99
N SER A 11 -17.75 -23.64 1.73
CA SER A 11 -19.10 -23.25 1.27
C SER A 11 -19.27 -21.78 0.84
N GLN A 12 -18.20 -21.01 0.62
CA GLN A 12 -18.32 -19.66 0.01
C GLN A 12 -17.76 -19.59 -1.42
N ARG A 13 -17.59 -20.75 -2.08
CA ARG A 13 -17.08 -20.83 -3.45
C ARG A 13 -18.17 -20.75 -4.53
N THR A 14 -19.36 -20.23 -4.20
CA THR A 14 -20.52 -20.18 -5.11
C THR A 14 -21.19 -18.81 -5.28
N LEU A 15 -20.57 -17.70 -4.85
CA LEU A 15 -21.11 -16.34 -5.06
C LEU A 15 -20.04 -15.36 -5.57
N CYS A 16 -19.12 -15.82 -6.41
CA CYS A 16 -18.16 -14.93 -7.10
C CYS A 16 -18.82 -14.10 -8.22
N HIS A 17 -19.95 -14.54 -8.77
CA HIS A 17 -20.44 -14.03 -10.06
C HIS A 17 -21.54 -12.95 -9.97
N MET A 18 -22.09 -12.67 -8.78
CA MET A 18 -23.20 -11.71 -8.59
C MET A 18 -22.94 -10.83 -7.38
N ASN A 19 -21.84 -10.07 -7.37
CA ASN A 19 -21.56 -9.14 -6.29
C ASN A 19 -21.00 -7.82 -6.84
N HIS A 20 -21.89 -6.89 -7.16
CA HIS A 20 -21.56 -5.52 -7.60
C HIS A 20 -21.06 -4.64 -6.44
N LEU A 21 -20.17 -5.18 -5.60
CA LEU A 21 -19.54 -4.43 -4.53
C LEU A 21 -18.22 -3.84 -5.02
N VAL A 22 -18.10 -2.52 -4.91
CA VAL A 22 -16.84 -1.82 -5.18
C VAL A 22 -15.85 -2.21 -4.08
N LYS A 23 -14.72 -2.78 -4.49
CA LYS A 23 -13.59 -3.11 -3.60
C LYS A 23 -12.39 -2.26 -3.99
N LYS A 24 -11.70 -1.73 -2.99
CA LYS A 24 -10.46 -0.95 -3.14
C LYS A 24 -9.56 -1.20 -1.94
N CYS A 25 -8.35 -0.64 -1.98
CA CYS A 25 -7.47 -0.61 -0.82
C CYS A 25 -8.21 -0.03 0.40
N ASP A 26 -8.20 -0.78 1.49
CA ASP A 26 -8.74 -0.44 2.81
C ASP A 26 -7.62 0.00 3.77
N MET A 27 -6.40 0.21 3.26
CA MET A 27 -5.19 0.50 4.01
C MET A 27 -4.94 -0.50 5.15
N CYS A 28 -5.35 -1.77 5.00
CA CYS A 28 -5.22 -2.77 6.05
C CYS A 28 -5.79 -2.29 7.39
N HIS A 29 -6.92 -1.57 7.40
CA HIS A 29 -7.58 -1.07 8.60
C HIS A 29 -7.57 -2.04 9.80
N PRO A 30 -7.91 -3.34 9.68
CA PRO A 30 -7.87 -4.26 10.82
C PRO A 30 -6.47 -4.53 11.39
N ARG A 31 -5.41 -4.35 10.60
CA ARG A 31 -4.02 -4.47 11.07
C ARG A 31 -3.56 -3.18 11.75
N LEU A 32 -3.86 -2.03 11.13
CA LEU A 32 -3.48 -0.73 11.68
C LEU A 32 -4.13 -0.48 13.04
N SER A 33 -5.38 -0.88 13.25
CA SER A 33 -6.06 -0.75 14.55
C SER A 33 -5.41 -1.58 15.68
N GLN A 34 -4.60 -2.58 15.31
CA GLN A 34 -3.82 -3.42 16.24
C GLN A 34 -2.37 -2.94 16.37
N GLY A 35 -2.02 -1.79 15.80
CA GLY A 35 -0.65 -1.26 15.79
C GLY A 35 0.32 -2.06 14.90
N ARG A 36 -0.19 -2.88 13.98
CA ARG A 36 0.64 -3.64 13.03
C ARG A 36 0.82 -2.87 11.73
N PRO A 37 1.95 -3.01 11.03
CA PRO A 37 2.14 -2.40 9.71
C PRO A 37 1.18 -2.99 8.67
N THR A 38 1.07 -2.30 7.54
CA THR A 38 0.28 -2.80 6.40
C THR A 38 0.90 -4.08 5.86
N ALA A 39 0.07 -5.00 5.36
CA ALA A 39 0.55 -6.27 4.82
C ALA A 39 1.55 -6.06 3.65
N CYS A 40 1.32 -5.03 2.82
CA CYS A 40 2.21 -4.70 1.71
C CYS A 40 3.57 -4.16 2.16
N ALA A 41 3.61 -3.37 3.25
CA ALA A 41 4.88 -2.89 3.81
C ALA A 41 5.67 -4.03 4.46
N GLU A 42 4.99 -4.90 5.22
CA GLU A 42 5.61 -6.06 5.88
C GLU A 42 6.14 -7.10 4.88
N ALA A 43 5.44 -7.31 3.77
CA ALA A 43 5.85 -8.25 2.74
C ALA A 43 7.00 -7.76 1.86
N CYS A 44 7.36 -6.48 1.91
CA CYS A 44 8.35 -5.90 1.00
C CYS A 44 9.79 -6.22 1.47
N PRO A 45 10.55 -7.07 0.76
CA PRO A 45 11.91 -7.42 1.19
C PRO A 45 12.92 -6.29 0.96
N THR A 46 12.62 -5.35 0.06
CA THR A 46 13.53 -4.26 -0.33
C THR A 46 13.30 -2.97 0.46
N GLY A 47 12.25 -2.89 1.29
CA GLY A 47 11.90 -1.66 2.00
C GLY A 47 11.42 -0.52 1.08
N ALA A 48 10.96 -0.84 -0.13
CA ALA A 48 10.38 0.15 -1.04
C ALA A 48 9.09 0.75 -0.46
N THR A 49 8.23 -0.11 0.12
CA THR A 49 6.97 0.26 0.76
C THR A 49 7.16 0.37 2.27
N LEU A 50 6.83 1.53 2.83
CA LEU A 50 6.84 1.78 4.27
C LEU A 50 5.44 2.21 4.73
N SER A 51 5.12 1.96 6.00
CA SER A 51 3.89 2.41 6.64
C SER A 51 4.21 3.02 7.99
N GLY A 52 3.67 4.20 8.26
CA GLY A 52 3.85 4.93 9.51
C GLY A 52 3.05 6.23 9.49
N ASP A 53 3.36 7.13 10.40
CA ASP A 53 2.73 8.45 10.47
C ASP A 53 3.05 9.30 9.23
N TRP A 54 2.10 10.17 8.87
CA TRP A 54 2.17 10.93 7.62
C TRP A 54 3.42 11.84 7.55
N ASP A 55 3.73 12.53 8.65
CA ASP A 55 4.92 13.40 8.74
C ASP A 55 6.23 12.61 8.65
N GLU A 56 6.27 11.39 9.17
CA GLU A 56 7.43 10.52 9.08
C GLU A 56 7.65 10.02 7.66
N MET A 57 6.58 9.60 6.99
CA MET A 57 6.65 9.18 5.59
C MET A 57 7.04 10.33 4.68
N LEU A 58 6.58 11.55 4.93
CA LEU A 58 6.99 12.74 4.18
C LEU A 58 8.48 13.06 4.40
N ARG A 59 8.97 12.90 5.64
CA ARG A 59 10.39 13.09 5.97
C ARG A 59 11.27 12.07 5.26
N GLU A 60 10.88 10.80 5.27
CA GLU A 60 11.57 9.71 4.59
C GLU A 60 11.56 9.90 3.06
N ALA A 61 10.41 10.32 2.49
CA ALA A 61 10.31 10.61 1.06
C ALA A 61 11.28 11.73 0.63
N ARG A 62 11.36 12.82 1.43
CA ARG A 62 12.34 13.91 1.19
C ARG A 62 13.77 13.43 1.32
N LYS A 63 14.06 12.59 2.32
CA LYS A 63 15.38 12.00 2.52
C LYS A 63 15.83 11.19 1.31
N ARG A 64 14.98 10.29 0.80
CA ARG A 64 15.27 9.48 -0.40
C ARG A 64 15.53 10.34 -1.65
N LEU A 65 14.78 11.43 -1.82
CA LEU A 65 15.03 12.39 -2.90
C LEU A 65 16.39 13.09 -2.77
N ALA A 66 16.78 13.46 -1.55
CA ALA A 66 18.05 14.13 -1.28
C ALA A 66 19.26 13.20 -1.44
N GLU A 67 19.14 11.94 -1.02
CA GLU A 67 20.20 10.94 -1.11
C GLU A 67 20.45 10.47 -2.56
N LYS A 68 19.39 10.39 -3.37
CA LYS A 68 19.44 9.82 -4.73
C LYS A 68 18.78 10.72 -5.79
N PRO A 69 19.26 11.96 -5.99
CA PRO A 69 18.62 12.93 -6.88
C PRO A 69 18.67 12.55 -8.36
N LYS A 70 19.56 11.63 -8.76
CA LYS A 70 19.67 11.13 -10.14
C LYS A 70 18.71 9.97 -10.44
N GLU A 71 18.27 9.25 -9.41
CA GLU A 71 17.39 8.07 -9.57
C GLU A 71 15.92 8.45 -9.53
N TYR A 72 15.56 9.55 -8.85
CA TYR A 72 14.19 9.99 -8.66
C TYR A 72 13.86 11.23 -9.48
N TYR A 73 12.66 11.26 -10.03
CA TYR A 73 12.04 12.48 -10.51
C TYR A 73 11.77 13.39 -9.31
N PRO A 74 12.12 14.70 -9.36
CA PRO A 74 12.15 15.60 -8.20
C PRO A 74 10.74 16.09 -7.78
N LEU A 75 9.79 15.17 -7.66
CA LEU A 75 8.43 15.42 -7.20
C LEU A 75 7.98 14.28 -6.28
N ILE A 76 7.37 14.64 -5.16
CA ILE A 76 6.73 13.71 -4.24
C ILE A 76 5.24 13.77 -4.52
N TYR A 77 4.68 12.71 -5.10
CA TYR A 77 3.27 12.62 -5.41
C TYR A 77 2.46 12.26 -4.16
N GLY A 78 1.28 12.85 -4.01
CA GLY A 78 0.37 12.67 -2.88
C GLY A 78 0.47 13.75 -1.81
N ARG A 79 1.36 14.74 -1.95
CA ARG A 79 1.47 15.85 -0.98
C ARG A 79 0.41 16.93 -1.21
N LYS A 80 0.14 17.27 -2.47
CA LYS A 80 -0.82 18.33 -2.86
C LYS A 80 -1.93 17.79 -3.76
N GLU A 81 -1.67 16.65 -4.38
CA GLU A 81 -2.52 15.97 -5.34
C GLU A 81 -3.79 15.48 -4.62
N ALA A 82 -4.95 15.67 -5.26
CA ALA A 82 -6.28 15.38 -4.71
C ALA A 82 -6.59 16.03 -3.34
N GLY A 83 -5.91 17.12 -2.98
CA GLY A 83 -6.06 17.78 -1.68
C GLY A 83 -5.22 17.17 -0.54
N GLY A 84 -4.32 16.24 -0.87
CA GLY A 84 -3.49 15.52 0.10
C GLY A 84 -3.90 14.05 0.19
N SER A 85 -2.98 13.16 -0.18
CA SER A 85 -3.17 11.71 -0.16
C SER A 85 -2.54 11.10 1.10
N ALA A 86 -3.14 10.00 1.57
CA ALA A 86 -2.56 9.15 2.60
C ALA A 86 -1.41 8.26 2.08
N VAL A 87 -1.19 8.23 0.76
CA VAL A 87 -0.13 7.46 0.11
C VAL A 87 0.78 8.43 -0.63
N LEU A 88 2.05 8.43 -0.25
CA LEU A 88 3.11 9.18 -0.92
C LEU A 88 3.85 8.27 -1.90
N MET A 89 4.13 8.76 -3.10
CA MET A 89 4.84 7.99 -4.12
C MET A 89 6.05 8.74 -4.65
N LEU A 90 7.14 7.98 -4.83
CA LEU A 90 8.35 8.41 -5.52
C LEU A 90 8.46 7.62 -6.83
N SER A 91 8.91 8.27 -7.88
CA SER A 91 9.06 7.66 -9.20
C SER A 91 10.40 8.06 -9.81
N ALA A 92 10.98 7.18 -10.62
CA ALA A 92 12.15 7.50 -11.44
C ALA A 92 11.78 8.28 -12.73
N VAL A 93 10.50 8.22 -13.13
CA VAL A 93 9.98 8.85 -14.34
C VAL A 93 8.90 9.88 -14.00
N PRO A 94 8.60 10.83 -14.91
CA PRO A 94 7.48 11.76 -14.73
C PRO A 94 6.16 11.01 -14.47
N PHE A 95 5.35 11.54 -13.55
CA PHE A 95 4.13 10.88 -13.06
C PHE A 95 3.06 10.68 -14.16
N ASP A 96 3.01 11.56 -15.17
CA ASP A 96 2.14 11.39 -16.35
C ASP A 96 2.35 10.06 -17.07
N LYS A 97 3.59 9.53 -17.10
CA LYS A 97 3.90 8.27 -17.78
C LYS A 97 3.38 7.04 -17.05
N ILE A 98 3.10 7.17 -15.75
CA ILE A 98 2.57 6.09 -14.90
C ILE A 98 1.08 6.28 -14.58
N GLY A 99 0.41 7.21 -15.28
CA GLY A 99 -1.03 7.44 -15.14
C GLY A 99 -1.42 8.19 -13.86
N LEU A 100 -0.46 8.88 -13.22
CA LEU A 100 -0.68 9.71 -12.05
C LEU A 100 -0.56 11.18 -12.47
N LYS A 101 -1.63 11.96 -12.29
CA LYS A 101 -1.74 13.37 -12.73
C LYS A 101 -1.99 14.29 -11.56
#